data_AF-A0A1Z8LDW7-F1
#
_entry.id   AF-A0A1Z8LDW7-F1
#
_cell.length_a   1.000
_cell.length_b   1.000
_cell.length_c   1.000
_cell.angle_alpha   90.00
_cell.angle_beta   90.00
_cell.angle_gamma   90.00
#
_symmetry.space_group_name_H-M   'P 1'
#
loop_
_entity.id
_entity.type
_entity.pdbx_description
1 polymer ?
#
loop_
_entity_poly.entity_id
_entity_poly.type
_entity_poly.pdbx_seq_one_letter_code
_entity_poly.pdbx_strand_id
1 'polypeptide(L)'
;MPWKLSLGFKKMRKSSKILFRLTAFLSLVRWTHILFIFSAQTMSQVFLFTPRQDIYDIFLDRHFFAIVLTTGFLVAGGSLLNSFYDLEKDITQRPFRTIMERPVARKYGIRLAIWFYVFAMLSSWMNLKLITSVFFSIYGLLLWLYSHKSWNTNILGPLIATLLAYTPLLILAFASFPESKEGFIRSLPIAIVMIFLEWRRQTERIQMYRVTQGERKIFVRRQWVYKSLLLVGVLCIAFI
;
A
#
# COMPACT_ATOMS: atom_id res chain seq x y z
N MET A 1 -14.88 6.87 26.68
CA MET A 1 -15.03 5.39 26.77
C MET A 1 -13.72 4.56 26.62
N PRO A 2 -12.56 4.90 27.24
CA PRO A 2 -11.38 4.00 27.21
C PRO A 2 -11.48 2.78 28.15
N TRP A 3 -12.26 2.87 29.23
CA TRP A 3 -12.25 1.90 30.34
C TRP A 3 -13.00 0.58 30.04
N LYS A 4 -14.05 0.62 29.21
CA LYS A 4 -14.81 -0.60 28.86
C LYS A 4 -14.02 -1.57 27.96
N LEU A 5 -13.11 -1.05 27.12
CA LEU A 5 -12.23 -1.88 26.28
C LEU A 5 -11.13 -2.59 27.10
N SER A 6 -10.60 -1.96 28.16
CA SER A 6 -9.60 -2.62 29.01
C SER A 6 -10.20 -3.78 29.81
N LEU A 7 -11.46 -3.66 30.23
CA LEU A 7 -12.21 -4.71 30.93
C LEU A 7 -12.51 -5.92 30.03
N GLY A 8 -12.93 -5.69 28.78
CA GLY A 8 -13.12 -6.75 27.79
C GLY A 8 -11.82 -7.48 27.44
N PHE A 9 -10.70 -6.75 27.33
CA PHE A 9 -9.38 -7.33 27.11
C PHE A 9 -8.92 -8.22 28.27
N LYS A 10 -9.22 -7.85 29.52
CA LYS A 10 -8.83 -8.64 30.69
C LYS A 10 -9.49 -10.02 30.67
N LYS A 11 -10.75 -10.11 30.20
CA LYS A 11 -11.60 -11.31 30.17
C LYS A 11 -11.35 -12.28 28.99
N MET A 12 -10.56 -11.89 27.98
CA MET A 12 -10.25 -12.75 26.81
C MET A 12 -9.21 -13.85 27.12
N ARG A 13 -9.41 -15.05 26.54
CA ARG A 13 -8.40 -16.13 26.50
C ARG A 13 -7.12 -15.67 25.78
N LYS A 14 -5.96 -16.22 26.16
CA LYS A 14 -4.63 -15.83 25.64
C LYS A 14 -4.55 -15.91 24.10
N SER A 15 -5.08 -16.96 23.50
CA SER A 15 -5.10 -17.15 22.04
C SER A 15 -5.95 -16.10 21.31
N SER A 16 -7.11 -15.73 21.88
CA SER A 16 -7.97 -14.67 21.34
C SER A 16 -7.32 -13.29 21.40
N LYS A 17 -6.49 -13.01 22.43
CA LYS A 17 -5.70 -11.78 22.54
C LYS A 17 -4.63 -11.69 21.44
N ILE A 18 -4.00 -12.82 21.09
CA ILE A 18 -2.99 -12.88 20.02
C ILE A 18 -3.64 -12.64 18.66
N LEU A 19 -4.74 -13.35 18.35
CA LEU A 19 -5.47 -13.18 17.11
C LEU A 19 -5.96 -11.73 16.93
N PHE A 20 -6.47 -11.10 18.00
CA PHE A 20 -6.87 -9.70 17.96
C PHE A 20 -5.69 -8.77 17.66
N ARG A 21 -4.53 -8.98 18.30
CA ARG A 21 -3.33 -8.15 18.05
C ARG A 21 -2.81 -8.33 16.63
N LEU A 22 -2.81 -9.55 16.11
CA LEU A 22 -2.41 -9.86 14.73
C LEU A 22 -3.35 -9.20 13.72
N THR A 23 -4.66 -9.33 13.90
CA THR A 23 -5.64 -8.70 13.02
C THR A 23 -5.56 -7.17 13.06
N ALA A 24 -5.34 -6.58 14.24
CA ALA A 24 -5.12 -5.14 14.38
C ALA A 24 -3.84 -4.68 13.67
N PHE A 25 -2.76 -5.46 13.81
CA PHE A 25 -1.49 -5.20 13.13
C PHE A 25 -1.60 -5.30 11.61
N LEU A 26 -2.23 -6.37 11.09
CA LEU A 26 -2.49 -6.54 9.66
C LEU A 26 -3.31 -5.37 9.12
N SER A 27 -4.34 -4.95 9.86
CA SER A 27 -5.16 -3.80 9.48
C SER A 27 -4.36 -2.49 9.45
N LEU A 28 -3.45 -2.28 10.41
CA LEU A 28 -2.55 -1.13 10.46
C LEU A 28 -1.58 -1.05 9.29
N VAL A 29 -0.98 -2.18 8.95
CA VAL A 29 -0.03 -2.33 7.83
C VAL A 29 -0.75 -2.29 6.47
N ARG A 30 -2.09 -2.34 6.46
CA ARG A 30 -2.94 -2.36 5.26
C ARG A 30 -2.60 -3.53 4.34
N TRP A 31 -2.51 -4.73 4.93
CA TRP A 31 -2.08 -5.95 4.24
C TRP A 31 -2.79 -6.21 2.90
N THR A 32 -4.09 -5.92 2.78
CA THR A 32 -4.84 -6.11 1.51
C THR A 32 -4.32 -5.20 0.39
N HIS A 33 -3.82 -4.02 0.72
CA HIS A 33 -3.24 -3.09 -0.26
C HIS A 33 -1.85 -3.56 -0.70
N ILE A 34 -1.05 -4.07 0.24
CA ILE A 34 0.25 -4.68 -0.08
C ILE A 34 0.05 -5.90 -0.99
N LEU A 35 -0.93 -6.75 -0.67
CA LEU A 35 -1.27 -7.90 -1.50
C LEU A 35 -1.68 -7.49 -2.92
N PHE A 36 -2.47 -6.43 -3.05
CA PHE A 36 -2.85 -5.89 -4.36
C PHE A 36 -1.64 -5.40 -5.16
N ILE A 37 -0.72 -4.64 -4.54
CA ILE A 37 0.52 -4.19 -5.18
C ILE A 37 1.38 -5.39 -5.59
N PHE A 38 1.51 -6.39 -4.72
CA PHE A 38 2.22 -7.62 -5.02
C PHE A 38 1.62 -8.35 -6.23
N SER A 39 0.29 -8.47 -6.29
CA SER A 39 -0.39 -9.06 -7.45
C SER A 39 -0.12 -8.27 -8.73
N ALA A 40 -0.18 -6.94 -8.68
CA ALA A 40 0.12 -6.09 -9.83
C ALA A 40 1.57 -6.24 -10.29
N GLN A 41 2.55 -6.22 -9.36
CA GLN A 41 3.96 -6.43 -9.69
C GLN A 41 4.21 -7.81 -10.30
N THR A 42 3.54 -8.84 -9.78
CA THR A 42 3.65 -10.22 -10.31
C THR A 42 3.05 -10.33 -11.70
N MET A 43 1.83 -9.82 -11.93
CA MET A 43 1.19 -9.82 -13.25
C MET A 43 2.05 -9.05 -14.27
N SER A 44 2.57 -7.88 -13.90
CA SER A 44 3.46 -7.12 -14.79
C SER A 44 4.78 -7.84 -15.06
N GLN A 45 5.39 -8.47 -14.05
CA GLN A 45 6.63 -9.21 -14.25
C GLN A 45 6.44 -10.39 -15.20
N VAL A 46 5.40 -11.19 -14.98
CA VAL A 46 5.11 -12.41 -15.76
C VAL A 46 4.70 -12.09 -17.20
N PHE A 47 3.77 -11.16 -17.38
CA PHE A 47 3.15 -10.96 -18.70
C PHE A 47 3.78 -9.82 -19.51
N LEU A 48 4.37 -8.81 -18.86
CA LEU A 48 4.88 -7.61 -19.56
C LEU A 48 6.40 -7.52 -19.56
N PHE A 49 7.05 -7.73 -18.42
CA PHE A 49 8.45 -7.32 -18.26
C PHE A 49 9.45 -8.41 -18.55
N THR A 50 9.06 -9.68 -18.44
CA THR A 50 9.96 -10.77 -18.79
C THR A 50 9.20 -11.93 -19.46
N PRO A 51 8.57 -11.70 -20.63
CA PRO A 51 7.68 -12.65 -21.27
C PRO A 51 8.38 -13.94 -21.78
N ARG A 52 9.71 -13.97 -21.77
CA ARG A 52 10.52 -15.13 -22.20
C ARG A 52 11.00 -16.00 -21.04
N GLN A 53 10.78 -15.58 -19.79
CA GLN A 53 11.14 -16.37 -18.62
C GLN A 53 9.97 -17.28 -18.22
N ASP A 54 10.31 -18.50 -17.80
CA ASP A 54 9.33 -19.40 -17.22
C ASP A 54 8.82 -18.84 -15.90
N ILE A 55 7.53 -19.05 -15.62
CA ILE A 55 6.87 -18.54 -14.41
C ILE A 55 7.59 -19.03 -13.14
N TYR A 56 8.06 -20.28 -13.15
CA TYR A 56 8.81 -20.85 -12.03
C TYR A 56 10.12 -20.11 -11.75
N ASP A 57 10.83 -19.70 -12.80
CA ASP A 57 12.09 -18.96 -12.66
C ASP A 57 11.84 -17.56 -12.11
N ILE A 58 10.74 -16.91 -12.49
CA ILE A 58 10.34 -15.61 -11.93
C ILE A 58 10.09 -15.72 -10.42
N PHE A 59 9.42 -16.79 -9.97
CA PHE A 59 9.21 -17.09 -8.55
C PHE A 59 10.43 -17.70 -7.86
N LEU A 60 11.59 -17.76 -8.52
CA LEU A 60 12.88 -18.08 -7.91
C LEU A 60 13.88 -16.92 -8.06
N ASP A 61 13.55 -15.90 -8.86
CA ASP A 61 14.37 -14.74 -9.09
C ASP A 61 14.51 -13.90 -7.81
N ARG A 62 15.73 -13.92 -7.26
CA ARG A 62 16.11 -13.16 -6.07
C ARG A 62 15.91 -11.66 -6.26
N HIS A 63 16.12 -11.13 -7.46
CA HIS A 63 15.95 -9.70 -7.75
C HIS A 63 14.48 -9.29 -7.72
N PHE A 64 13.60 -10.07 -8.36
CA PHE A 64 12.16 -9.82 -8.31
C PHE A 64 11.62 -9.88 -6.87
N PHE A 65 12.02 -10.90 -6.09
CA PHE A 65 11.63 -10.96 -4.68
C PHE A 65 12.15 -9.80 -3.86
N ALA A 66 13.40 -9.38 -4.05
CA ALA A 66 13.96 -8.24 -3.34
C ALA A 66 13.18 -6.94 -3.66
N ILE A 67 12.76 -6.73 -4.91
CA ILE A 67 11.89 -5.61 -5.32
C ILE A 67 10.55 -5.65 -4.59
N VAL A 68 9.87 -6.80 -4.62
CA VAL A 68 8.57 -7.01 -3.98
C VAL A 68 8.67 -6.83 -2.46
N LEU A 69 9.69 -7.41 -1.82
CA LEU A 69 9.91 -7.32 -0.38
C LEU A 69 10.20 -5.87 0.05
N THR A 70 11.09 -5.18 -0.67
CA THR A 70 11.39 -3.76 -0.43
C THR A 70 10.13 -2.92 -0.58
N THR A 71 9.32 -3.16 -1.62
CA THR A 71 8.03 -2.49 -1.83
C THR A 71 7.09 -2.72 -0.66
N GLY A 72 6.87 -3.99 -0.29
CA GLY A 72 5.97 -4.37 0.79
C GLY A 72 6.35 -3.74 2.13
N PHE A 73 7.65 -3.76 2.47
CA PHE A 73 8.15 -3.12 3.68
C PHE A 73 8.00 -1.60 3.68
N LEU A 74 8.29 -0.91 2.57
CA LEU A 74 8.08 0.55 2.50
C LEU A 74 6.60 0.92 2.61
N VAL A 75 5.71 0.22 1.90
CA VAL A 75 4.27 0.46 1.96
C VAL A 75 3.71 0.15 3.35
N ALA A 76 4.20 -0.90 4.01
CA ALA A 76 3.86 -1.23 5.39
C ALA A 76 4.28 -0.13 6.38
N GLY A 77 5.54 0.29 6.29
CA GLY A 77 6.09 1.36 7.13
C GLY A 77 5.36 2.69 6.93
N GLY A 78 5.15 3.10 5.67
CA GLY A 78 4.40 4.30 5.33
C GLY A 78 2.95 4.24 5.82
N SER A 79 2.30 3.08 5.72
CA SER A 79 0.94 2.88 6.24
C SER A 79 0.86 3.01 7.77
N LEU A 80 1.89 2.53 8.49
CA LEU A 80 2.00 2.67 9.94
C LEU A 80 2.24 4.12 10.36
N LEU A 81 3.14 4.84 9.69
CA LEU A 81 3.39 6.27 9.94
C LEU A 81 2.12 7.08 9.71
N ASN A 82 1.46 6.86 8.58
CA ASN A 82 0.21 7.54 8.24
C ASN A 82 -0.86 7.29 9.31
N SER A 83 -1.04 6.03 9.73
CA SER A 83 -2.02 5.68 10.77
C SER A 83 -1.66 6.25 12.16
N PHE A 84 -0.38 6.48 12.43
CA PHE A 84 0.07 7.14 13.66
C PHE A 84 -0.29 8.63 13.66
N TYR A 85 -0.03 9.36 12.58
CA TYR A 85 -0.34 10.78 12.47
C TYR A 85 -1.84 11.09 12.34
N ASP A 86 -2.60 10.20 11.71
CA ASP A 86 -4.06 10.37 11.49
C ASP A 86 -4.93 9.82 12.65
N LEU A 87 -4.33 9.33 13.74
CA LEU A 87 -5.03 8.59 14.79
C LEU A 87 -6.25 9.32 15.40
N GLU A 88 -6.12 10.64 15.64
CA GLU A 88 -7.19 11.47 16.19
C GLU A 88 -8.28 11.78 15.16
N LYS A 89 -7.90 11.94 13.90
CA LYS A 89 -8.84 12.18 12.79
C LYS A 89 -9.63 10.92 12.46
N ASP A 90 -8.98 9.76 12.51
CA ASP A 90 -9.62 8.49 12.16
C ASP A 90 -10.63 8.03 13.22
N ILE A 91 -10.50 8.42 14.48
CA ILE A 91 -11.44 7.99 15.53
C ILE A 91 -12.86 8.54 15.32
N THR A 92 -12.98 9.75 14.76
CA THR A 92 -14.28 10.36 14.42
C THR A 92 -14.82 9.78 13.11
N GLN A 93 -13.95 9.41 12.18
CA GLN A 93 -14.34 8.98 10.83
C GLN A 93 -14.59 7.48 10.70
N ARG A 94 -13.81 6.64 11.39
CA ARG A 94 -13.82 5.17 11.29
C ARG A 94 -13.72 4.53 12.68
N PRO A 95 -14.64 4.86 13.61
CA PRO A 95 -14.50 4.57 15.03
C PRO A 95 -14.19 3.10 15.32
N PHE A 96 -14.91 2.16 14.70
CA PHE A 96 -14.74 0.72 14.95
C PHE A 96 -13.34 0.21 14.60
N ARG A 97 -12.80 0.65 13.45
CA ARG A 97 -11.45 0.27 13.00
C ARG A 97 -10.38 0.92 13.88
N THR A 98 -10.51 2.22 14.13
CA THR A 98 -9.52 2.97 14.90
C THR A 98 -9.46 2.51 16.36
N ILE A 99 -10.59 2.13 16.97
CA ILE A 99 -10.61 1.59 18.33
C ILE A 99 -9.79 0.30 18.44
N MET A 100 -9.85 -0.56 17.41
CA MET A 100 -9.08 -1.79 17.34
C MET A 100 -7.57 -1.54 17.14
N GLU A 101 -7.23 -0.61 16.25
CA GLU A 101 -5.87 -0.32 15.85
C GLU A 101 -5.11 0.57 16.85
N ARG A 102 -5.81 1.50 17.51
CA ARG A 102 -5.23 2.55 18.36
C ARG A 102 -4.28 2.07 19.46
N PRO A 103 -4.57 1.00 20.22
CA PRO A 103 -3.65 0.51 21.24
C PRO A 103 -2.31 0.05 20.67
N VAL A 104 -2.33 -0.57 19.49
CA VAL A 104 -1.13 -1.08 18.80
C VAL A 104 -0.39 0.07 18.12
N ALA A 105 -1.11 0.94 17.41
CA ALA A 105 -0.54 2.10 16.71
C ALA A 105 0.20 3.04 17.65
N ARG A 106 -0.40 3.38 18.80
CA ARG A 106 0.20 4.33 19.76
C ARG A 106 1.43 3.74 20.44
N LYS A 107 1.43 2.44 20.75
CA LYS A 107 2.52 1.79 21.48
C LYS A 107 3.68 1.36 20.57
N TYR A 108 3.38 0.92 19.35
CA TYR A 108 4.36 0.26 18.48
C TYR A 108 4.48 0.87 17.08
N GLY A 109 3.56 1.75 16.66
CA GLY A 109 3.44 2.21 15.27
C GLY A 109 4.72 2.79 14.67
N ILE A 110 5.29 3.83 15.29
CA ILE A 110 6.55 4.46 14.82
C ILE A 110 7.70 3.46 14.82
N ARG A 111 7.86 2.70 15.91
CA ARG A 111 8.98 1.77 16.06
C ARG A 111 8.93 0.68 14.97
N LEU A 112 7.75 0.11 14.73
CA LEU A 112 7.55 -0.86 13.66
C LEU A 112 7.77 -0.24 12.29
N ALA A 113 7.31 1.00 12.06
CA ALA A 113 7.54 1.70 10.81
C ALA A 113 9.04 1.88 10.53
N ILE A 114 9.83 2.31 11.53
CA ILE A 114 11.29 2.43 11.40
C ILE A 114 11.91 1.08 11.04
N TRP A 115 11.53 0.00 11.72
CA TRP A 115 12.03 -1.34 11.40
C TRP A 115 11.67 -1.77 9.98
N PHE A 116 10.45 -1.49 9.52
CA PHE A 116 10.05 -1.76 8.14
C PHE A 116 10.90 -0.99 7.13
N TYR A 117 11.17 0.29 7.37
CA TYR A 117 12.07 1.08 6.53
C TYR A 117 13.51 0.52 6.54
N VAL A 118 14.03 0.13 7.70
CA VAL A 118 15.35 -0.49 7.82
C VAL A 118 15.41 -1.80 7.03
N PHE A 119 14.42 -2.69 7.18
CA PHE A 119 14.38 -3.95 6.43
C PHE A 119 14.20 -3.73 4.92
N ALA A 120 13.44 -2.71 4.51
CA ALA A 120 13.35 -2.33 3.10
C ALA A 120 14.71 -1.88 2.56
N MET A 121 15.43 -1.03 3.29
CA MET A 121 16.76 -0.58 2.87
C MET A 121 17.75 -1.75 2.85
N LEU A 122 17.79 -2.59 3.87
CA LEU A 122 18.64 -3.78 3.87
C LEU A 122 18.35 -4.70 2.68
N SER A 123 17.07 -5.02 2.43
CA SER A 123 16.64 -5.81 1.29
C SER A 123 17.10 -5.20 -0.04
N SER A 124 16.86 -3.91 -0.22
CA SER A 124 17.24 -3.19 -1.45
C SER A 124 18.75 -3.16 -1.66
N TRP A 125 19.50 -2.60 -0.70
CA TRP A 125 20.92 -2.31 -0.85
C TRP A 125 21.79 -3.56 -0.88
N MET A 126 21.33 -4.70 -0.35
CA MET A 126 22.06 -5.98 -0.40
C MET A 126 21.75 -6.81 -1.65
N ASN A 127 20.58 -6.65 -2.29
CA ASN A 127 20.13 -7.57 -3.35
C ASN A 127 19.86 -6.88 -4.70
N LEU A 128 19.80 -5.55 -4.77
CA LEU A 128 19.47 -4.80 -5.98
C LEU A 128 20.65 -3.95 -6.45
N LYS A 129 20.66 -3.64 -7.75
CA LYS A 129 21.62 -2.71 -8.36
C LYS A 129 21.56 -1.35 -7.65
N LEU A 130 22.71 -0.67 -7.57
CA LEU A 130 22.85 0.63 -6.88
C LEU A 130 21.77 1.64 -7.29
N ILE A 131 21.56 1.82 -8.60
CA ILE A 131 20.58 2.77 -9.15
C ILE A 131 19.14 2.44 -8.73
N THR A 132 18.77 1.15 -8.73
CA THR A 132 17.45 0.68 -8.28
C THR A 132 17.27 0.92 -6.77
N SER A 133 18.33 0.72 -5.99
CA SER A 133 18.32 1.00 -4.56
C SER A 133 18.17 2.49 -4.25
N VAL A 134 18.80 3.36 -5.04
CA VAL A 134 18.59 4.81 -4.95
C VAL A 134 17.13 5.17 -5.23
N PHE A 135 16.50 4.59 -6.25
CA PHE A 135 15.07 4.82 -6.50
C PHE A 135 14.19 4.36 -5.35
N PHE A 136 14.48 3.22 -4.71
CA PHE A 136 13.76 2.79 -3.52
C PHE A 136 13.99 3.68 -2.30
N SER A 137 15.19 4.22 -2.12
CA SER A 137 15.47 5.20 -1.07
C SER A 137 14.68 6.50 -1.27
N ILE A 138 14.63 7.01 -2.51
CA ILE A 138 13.81 8.17 -2.87
C ILE A 138 12.33 7.85 -2.64
N TYR A 139 11.85 6.69 -3.09
CA TYR A 139 10.47 6.25 -2.88
C TYR A 139 10.10 6.18 -1.40
N GLY A 140 10.96 5.59 -0.57
CA GLY A 140 10.78 5.53 0.88
C GLY A 140 10.70 6.93 1.51
N LEU A 141 11.59 7.84 1.10
CA LEU A 141 11.59 9.24 1.56
C LEU A 141 10.30 9.96 1.15
N LEU A 142 9.82 9.78 -0.07
CA LEU A 142 8.55 10.36 -0.53
C LEU A 142 7.34 9.80 0.24
N LEU A 143 7.32 8.50 0.53
CA LEU A 143 6.28 7.89 1.38
C LEU A 143 6.30 8.47 2.81
N TRP A 144 7.49 8.71 3.36
CA TRP A 144 7.65 9.31 4.67
C TRP A 144 7.18 10.77 4.67
N LEU A 145 7.60 11.56 3.68
CA LEU A 145 7.16 12.95 3.50
C LEU A 145 5.64 13.04 3.34
N TYR A 146 5.05 12.19 2.50
CA TYR A 146 3.61 12.14 2.29
C TYR A 146 2.85 11.77 3.57
N SER A 147 3.43 10.92 4.43
CA SER A 147 2.82 10.52 5.71
C SER A 147 2.81 11.65 6.74
N HIS A 148 3.57 12.74 6.52
CA HIS A 148 3.54 13.89 7.40
C HIS A 148 2.24 14.69 7.23
N LYS A 149 1.66 15.14 8.35
CA LYS A 149 0.28 15.66 8.47
C LYS A 149 -0.07 16.74 7.42
N SER A 150 0.88 17.59 7.05
CA SER A 150 0.68 18.72 6.14
C SER A 150 0.48 18.31 4.66
N TRP A 151 1.04 17.18 4.23
CA TRP A 151 1.04 16.77 2.82
C TRP A 151 -0.20 15.98 2.43
N ASN A 152 -0.74 15.18 3.36
CA ASN A 152 -1.94 14.37 3.13
C ASN A 152 -3.23 15.21 3.01
N THR A 153 -3.25 16.44 3.56
CA THR A 153 -4.42 17.34 3.50
C THR A 153 -4.38 18.35 2.36
N ASN A 154 -3.30 18.37 1.58
CA ASN A 154 -3.17 19.28 0.45
C ASN A 154 -4.14 18.92 -0.69
N ILE A 155 -4.51 19.89 -1.52
CA ILE A 155 -5.36 19.70 -2.71
C ILE A 155 -4.75 18.64 -3.65
N LEU A 156 -3.42 18.60 -3.73
CA LEU A 156 -2.68 17.61 -4.53
C LEU A 156 -2.51 16.24 -3.84
N GLY A 157 -2.97 16.10 -2.59
CA GLY A 157 -2.82 14.86 -1.80
C GLY A 157 -3.29 13.59 -2.52
N PRO A 158 -4.49 13.57 -3.14
CA PRO A 158 -4.96 12.42 -3.93
C PRO A 158 -4.06 12.06 -5.10
N LEU A 159 -3.52 13.05 -5.79
CA LEU A 159 -2.65 12.84 -6.95
C LEU A 159 -1.32 12.23 -6.49
N ILE A 160 -0.69 12.83 -5.46
CA ILE A 160 0.56 12.31 -4.87
C ILE A 160 0.37 10.88 -4.37
N ALA A 161 -0.73 10.60 -3.66
CA ALA A 161 -1.05 9.26 -3.17
C ALA A 161 -1.19 8.24 -4.31
N THR A 162 -1.76 8.67 -5.43
CA THR A 162 -1.93 7.82 -6.62
C THR A 162 -0.57 7.54 -7.26
N LEU A 163 0.25 8.57 -7.49
CA LEU A 163 1.58 8.39 -8.09
C LEU A 163 2.47 7.49 -7.21
N LEU A 164 2.44 7.65 -5.89
CA LEU A 164 3.15 6.78 -4.94
C LEU A 164 2.65 5.33 -4.98
N ALA A 165 1.38 5.08 -5.31
CA ALA A 165 0.85 3.72 -5.44
C ALA A 165 1.37 3.01 -6.71
N TYR A 166 1.62 3.74 -7.81
CA TYR A 166 2.16 3.19 -9.06
C TYR A 166 3.70 3.21 -9.14
N THR A 167 4.38 3.97 -8.28
CA THR A 167 5.84 4.07 -8.27
C THR A 167 6.56 2.71 -8.19
N PRO A 168 6.11 1.72 -7.37
CA PRO A 168 6.75 0.40 -7.35
C PRO A 168 6.72 -0.36 -8.67
N LEU A 169 5.68 -0.17 -9.49
CA LEU A 169 5.60 -0.76 -10.82
C LEU A 169 6.58 -0.10 -11.78
N LEU A 170 6.78 1.22 -11.67
CA LEU A 170 7.79 1.95 -12.44
C LEU A 170 9.21 1.50 -12.09
N ILE A 171 9.51 1.35 -10.79
CA ILE A 171 10.82 0.85 -10.34
C ILE A 171 11.05 -0.59 -10.84
N LEU A 172 10.03 -1.45 -10.80
CA LEU A 172 10.10 -2.80 -11.36
C LEU A 172 10.38 -2.79 -12.86
N ALA A 173 9.62 -2.01 -13.64
CA ALA A 173 9.83 -1.87 -15.07
C ALA A 173 11.27 -1.41 -15.38
N PHE A 174 11.78 -0.43 -14.62
CA PHE A 174 13.15 0.06 -14.77
C PHE A 174 14.19 -1.00 -14.42
N ALA A 175 13.99 -1.75 -13.34
CA ALA A 175 14.93 -2.78 -12.89
C ALA A 175 15.08 -3.92 -13.92
N SER A 176 14.01 -4.23 -14.65
CA SER A 176 13.94 -5.24 -15.71
C SER A 176 14.19 -4.67 -17.12
N PHE A 177 14.80 -3.49 -17.23
CA PHE A 177 15.20 -2.92 -18.52
C PHE A 177 16.50 -3.59 -19.02
N PRO A 178 16.64 -3.91 -20.33
CA PRO A 178 15.79 -3.51 -21.46
C PRO A 178 14.61 -4.43 -21.79
N GLU A 179 14.51 -5.61 -21.19
CA GLU A 179 13.49 -6.61 -21.51
C GLU A 179 12.06 -6.07 -21.31
N SER A 180 11.89 -5.21 -20.30
CA SER A 180 10.61 -4.60 -19.96
C SER A 180 10.10 -3.56 -20.95
N LYS A 181 10.93 -3.06 -21.87
CA LYS A 181 10.63 -1.89 -22.70
C LYS A 181 9.34 -2.06 -23.50
N GLU A 182 9.18 -3.20 -24.19
CA GLU A 182 7.99 -3.43 -25.01
C GLU A 182 6.73 -3.55 -24.18
N GLY A 183 6.75 -4.39 -23.13
CA GLY A 183 5.60 -4.57 -22.25
C GLY A 183 5.23 -3.29 -21.50
N PHE A 184 6.22 -2.49 -21.10
CA PHE A 184 5.99 -1.17 -20.51
C PHE A 184 5.20 -0.27 -21.46
N ILE A 185 5.62 -0.14 -22.72
CA ILE A 185 4.92 0.68 -23.73
C ILE A 185 3.49 0.15 -23.98
N ARG A 186 3.32 -1.16 -24.16
CA ARG A 186 2.00 -1.79 -24.35
C ARG A 186 1.06 -1.56 -23.16
N SER A 187 1.61 -1.49 -21.95
CA SER A 187 0.83 -1.26 -20.73
C SER A 187 0.40 0.19 -20.50
N LEU A 188 0.96 1.18 -21.22
CA LEU A 188 0.68 2.59 -20.97
C LEU A 188 -0.81 2.95 -21.04
N PRO A 189 -1.60 2.50 -22.05
CA PRO A 189 -3.02 2.84 -22.12
C PRO A 189 -3.80 2.36 -20.88
N ILE A 190 -3.59 1.11 -20.47
CA ILE A 190 -4.27 0.57 -19.27
C ILE A 190 -3.76 1.23 -17.99
N ALA A 191 -2.45 1.48 -17.88
CA ALA A 191 -1.84 2.15 -16.74
C ALA A 191 -2.40 3.57 -16.57
N ILE A 192 -2.57 4.32 -17.65
CA ILE A 192 -3.17 5.66 -17.62
C ILE A 192 -4.60 5.60 -17.10
N VAL A 193 -5.45 4.71 -17.65
CA VAL A 193 -6.83 4.52 -17.18
C VAL A 193 -6.87 4.16 -15.69
N MET A 194 -6.02 3.22 -15.28
CA MET A 194 -5.87 2.76 -13.90
C MET A 194 -5.42 3.87 -12.94
N ILE A 195 -4.47 4.71 -13.36
CA ILE A 195 -4.02 5.89 -12.61
C ILE A 195 -5.16 6.90 -12.46
N PHE A 196 -5.90 7.20 -13.53
CA PHE A 196 -7.05 8.11 -13.46
C PHE A 196 -8.16 7.58 -12.55
N LEU A 197 -8.48 6.28 -12.64
CA LEU A 197 -9.45 5.63 -11.77
C LEU A 197 -9.03 5.68 -10.30
N GLU A 198 -7.77 5.39 -10.00
CA GLU A 198 -7.23 5.45 -8.65
C GLU A 198 -7.23 6.89 -8.13
N TRP A 199 -6.84 7.87 -8.95
CA TRP A 199 -6.87 9.28 -8.57
C TRP A 199 -8.29 9.75 -8.27
N ARG A 200 -9.26 9.36 -9.10
CA ARG A 200 -10.67 9.66 -8.85
C ARG A 200 -11.15 9.03 -7.54
N ARG A 201 -10.82 7.76 -7.32
CA ARG A 201 -11.13 7.03 -6.08
C ARG A 201 -10.55 7.74 -4.85
N GLN A 202 -9.30 8.21 -4.93
CA GLN A 202 -8.59 8.92 -3.87
C GLN A 202 -9.22 10.27 -3.56
N THR A 203 -9.64 11.01 -4.60
CA THR A 203 -10.32 12.30 -4.48
C THR A 203 -11.67 12.14 -3.78
N GLU A 204 -12.48 11.18 -4.20
CA GLU A 204 -13.78 10.88 -3.57
C GLU A 204 -13.63 10.44 -2.12
N ARG A 205 -12.53 9.77 -1.77
CA ARG A 205 -12.27 9.39 -0.37
C ARG A 205 -12.09 10.60 0.54
N ILE A 206 -11.48 11.68 0.05
CA ILE A 206 -11.36 12.92 0.84
C ILE A 206 -12.73 13.61 0.97
N GLN A 207 -13.51 13.66 -0.11
CA GLN A 207 -14.86 14.22 -0.10
C GLN A 207 -15.79 13.49 0.87
N MET A 208 -15.64 12.16 0.96
CA MET A 208 -16.37 11.30 1.89
C MET A 208 -16.21 11.72 3.37
N TYR A 209 -15.17 12.47 3.72
CA TYR A 209 -14.97 12.99 5.07
C TYR A 209 -15.71 14.30 5.37
N ARG A 210 -16.32 14.94 4.36
CA ARG A 210 -17.04 16.21 4.48
C ARG A 210 -18.57 16.07 4.42
N VAL A 211 -19.06 14.89 4.06
CA VAL A 211 -20.50 14.62 3.84
C VAL A 211 -21.15 13.97 5.07
N THR A 212 -22.48 14.03 5.13
CA THR A 212 -23.25 13.40 6.22
C THR A 212 -23.19 11.86 6.16
N GLN A 213 -23.52 11.19 7.27
CA GLN A 213 -23.48 9.70 7.31
C GLN A 213 -24.44 9.05 6.30
N GLY A 214 -25.57 9.70 5.96
CA GLY A 214 -26.52 9.21 4.96
C GLY A 214 -25.90 9.20 3.55
N GLU A 215 -25.35 10.32 3.13
CA GLU A 215 -24.69 10.50 1.82
C GLU A 215 -23.43 9.63 1.69
N ARG A 216 -22.74 9.39 2.81
CA ARG A 216 -21.54 8.56 2.89
C ARG A 216 -21.74 7.14 2.33
N LYS A 217 -22.94 6.56 2.45
CA LYS A 217 -23.24 5.22 1.92
C LYS A 217 -22.99 5.11 0.41
N ILE A 218 -23.34 6.16 -0.34
CA ILE A 218 -23.14 6.21 -1.80
C ILE A 218 -21.64 6.21 -2.13
N PHE A 219 -20.85 7.03 -1.42
CA PHE A 219 -19.40 7.06 -1.58
C PHE A 219 -18.77 5.70 -1.25
N VAL A 220 -19.20 5.02 -0.19
CA VAL A 220 -18.71 3.66 0.15
C VAL A 220 -18.98 2.68 -1.00
N ARG A 221 -20.18 2.70 -1.58
CA ARG A 221 -20.53 1.82 -2.71
C ARG A 221 -19.60 2.10 -3.91
N ARG A 222 -19.38 3.37 -4.26
CA ARG A 222 -18.44 3.75 -5.34
C ARG A 222 -17.01 3.30 -5.06
N GLN A 223 -16.54 3.37 -3.81
CA GLN A 223 -15.20 2.87 -3.44
C GLN A 223 -15.02 1.38 -3.75
N TRP A 224 -16.06 0.56 -3.56
CA TRP A 224 -16.02 -0.85 -3.95
C TRP A 224 -15.99 -1.02 -5.47
N VAL A 225 -16.80 -0.25 -6.21
CA VAL A 225 -16.77 -0.24 -7.68
C VAL A 225 -15.37 0.09 -8.19
N TYR A 226 -14.74 1.16 -7.71
CA TYR A 226 -13.38 1.52 -8.11
C TYR A 226 -12.37 0.40 -7.81
N LYS A 227 -12.45 -0.24 -6.63
CA LYS A 227 -11.56 -1.36 -6.30
C LYS A 227 -11.76 -2.56 -7.22
N SER A 228 -13.01 -2.88 -7.56
CA SER A 228 -13.32 -3.94 -8.52
C SER A 228 -12.77 -3.62 -9.91
N LEU A 229 -12.94 -2.40 -10.40
CA LEU A 229 -12.38 -1.96 -11.68
C LEU A 229 -10.85 -2.02 -11.69
N LEU A 230 -10.20 -1.59 -10.61
CA LEU A 230 -8.74 -1.68 -10.47
C LEU A 230 -8.27 -3.14 -10.46
N LEU A 231 -8.99 -4.04 -9.78
CA LEU A 231 -8.67 -5.46 -9.80
C LEU A 231 -8.80 -6.04 -11.21
N VAL A 232 -9.88 -5.72 -11.92
CA VAL A 232 -10.08 -6.13 -13.32
C VAL A 232 -8.95 -5.61 -14.20
N GLY A 233 -8.54 -4.34 -14.03
CA GLY A 233 -7.42 -3.78 -14.80
C GLY A 233 -6.10 -4.50 -14.55
N VAL A 234 -5.81 -4.91 -13.30
CA VAL A 234 -4.64 -5.76 -12.99
C VAL A 234 -4.75 -7.13 -13.67
N LEU A 235 -5.93 -7.74 -13.70
CA LEU A 235 -6.13 -9.03 -14.37
C LEU A 235 -6.03 -8.91 -15.90
N CYS A 236 -6.45 -7.78 -16.47
CA CYS A 236 -6.32 -7.50 -17.91
C CYS A 236 -4.86 -7.44 -18.39
N ILE A 237 -3.88 -7.23 -17.49
CA ILE A 237 -2.46 -7.29 -17.81
C ILE A 237 -2.07 -8.63 -18.45
N ALA A 238 -2.76 -9.72 -18.11
CA ALA A 238 -2.47 -11.03 -18.68
C ALA A 238 -2.86 -11.18 -20.17
N PHE A 239 -3.59 -10.21 -20.73
CA PHE A 239 -4.17 -10.29 -22.08
C PHE A 239 -3.65 -9.22 -23.05
N ILE A 240 -2.65 -8.42 -22.65
CA ILE A 240 -2.07 -7.32 -23.45
C ILE A 240 -0.59 -7.58 -23.74
#